data_AF-A0A7V9G966-F1
#
_entry.id   AF-A0A7V9G966-F1
#
_cell.length_a   1.000
_cell.length_b   1.000
_cell.length_c   1.000
_cell.angle_alpha   90.00
_cell.angle_beta   90.00
_cell.angle_gamma   90.00
#
_symmetry.space_group_name_H-M   'P 1'
#
loop_
_entity.id
_entity.type
_entity.pdbx_description
1 polymer ?
#
loop_
_entity_poly.entity_id
_entity_poly.type
_entity_poly.pdbx_seq_one_letter_code
_entity_poly.pdbx_strand_id
1 'polypeptide(L)' 'MEKSPTTRRIKANDQDLVMVRLREQATQIASEIKAMSALPVNAERTALRVALESKLSVIRREMMNAMSKTNKLA' A
#
# COMPACT_ATOMS: atom_id res chain seq x y z
N MET A 1 -10.34 -0.52 45.56
CA MET A 1 -9.59 0.45 44.73
C MET A 1 -8.39 -0.27 44.14
N GLU A 2 -8.55 -0.91 42.98
CA GLU A 2 -7.39 -1.50 42.29
C GLU A 2 -6.79 -0.46 41.34
N LYS A 3 -5.50 -0.20 41.53
CA LYS A 3 -4.71 0.78 40.78
C LYS A 3 -4.33 0.19 39.41
N SER A 4 -4.52 1.00 38.38
CA SER A 4 -4.10 0.92 36.97
C SER A 4 -2.90 0.03 36.61
N PRO A 5 -2.94 -0.61 35.43
CA PRO A 5 -1.80 -0.75 34.54
C PRO A 5 -1.86 0.36 33.48
N THR A 6 -1.23 1.50 33.79
CA THR A 6 -0.77 2.45 32.76
C THR A 6 0.32 1.76 31.93
N THR A 7 0.37 2.08 30.63
CA THR A 7 1.39 1.71 29.60
C THR A 7 1.13 0.36 28.90
N ARG A 8 1.06 0.27 27.57
CA ARG A 8 1.76 1.04 26.52
C ARG A 8 0.80 1.48 25.42
N ARG A 9 0.73 2.78 25.14
CA ARG A 9 0.35 3.25 23.80
C ARG A 9 1.45 2.76 22.87
N ILE A 10 1.19 1.73 22.09
CA ILE A 10 2.05 1.36 20.97
C ILE A 10 2.03 2.58 20.05
N LYS A 11 3.09 3.38 20.08
CA LYS A 11 3.31 4.44 19.12
C LYS A 11 3.68 3.72 17.82
N ALA A 12 2.67 3.24 17.09
CA ALA A 12 2.88 2.78 15.73
C ALA A 12 3.58 3.92 15.01
N ASN A 13 4.79 3.68 14.50
CA ASN A 13 5.52 4.68 13.76
C ASN A 13 4.64 5.11 12.59
N ASP A 14 4.39 6.41 12.43
CA ASP A 14 3.53 6.92 11.35
C ASP A 14 4.02 6.42 9.98
N GLN A 15 5.32 6.16 9.83
CA GLN A 15 5.91 5.57 8.61
C GLN A 15 5.58 4.08 8.43
N ASP A 16 5.51 3.30 9.50
CA ASP A 16 5.11 1.87 9.44
C ASP A 16 3.63 1.75 9.07
N LEU A 17 2.79 2.63 9.62
CA LEU A 17 1.37 2.71 9.25
C LEU A 17 1.18 3.11 7.79
N VAL A 18 1.98 4.07 7.29
CA VAL A 18 2.00 4.42 5.86
C VAL A 18 2.42 3.23 5.01
N MET A 19 3.45 2.48 5.40
CA MET A 19 3.90 1.28 4.69
C MET A 19 2.83 0.18 4.64
N VAL A 20 2.09 -0.04 5.73
CA VAL A 20 0.97 -1.00 5.75
C VAL A 20 -0.12 -0.58 4.77
N ARG A 21 -0.54 0.68 4.80
CA ARG A 21 -1.58 1.21 3.89
C ARG A 21 -1.17 1.12 2.42
N LEU A 22 0.08 1.48 2.10
CA LEU A 22 0.59 1.39 0.73
C LEU A 22 0.65 -0.07 0.24
N ARG A 23 0.99 -1.03 1.11
CA ARG A 23 0.95 -2.47 0.78
C ARG A 23 -0.47 -2.96 0.54
N GLU A 24 -1.43 -2.54 1.35
CA GLU A 24 -2.86 -2.85 1.15
C GLU A 24 -3.35 -2.31 -0.20
N GLN A 25 -3.06 -1.04 -0.51
CA GLN A 25 -3.41 -0.45 -1.80
C GLN A 25 -2.76 -1.18 -2.98
N ALA A 26 -1.47 -1.51 -2.88
CA ALA A 26 -0.77 -2.27 -3.92
C ALA A 26 -1.40 -3.65 -4.16
N THR A 27 -1.82 -4.33 -3.08
CA THR A 27 -2.46 -5.65 -3.14
C THR A 27 -3.83 -5.57 -3.81
N GLN A 28 -4.62 -4.56 -3.47
CA GLN A 28 -5.93 -4.33 -4.10
C GLN A 28 -5.79 -4.10 -5.61
N ILE A 29 -4.90 -3.19 -6.03
CA ILE A 29 -4.69 -2.90 -7.45
C ILE A 29 -4.15 -4.13 -8.21
N ALA A 30 -3.24 -4.91 -7.60
CA ALA A 30 -2.75 -6.15 -8.21
C ALA A 30 -3.88 -7.18 -8.41
N SER A 31 -4.80 -7.27 -7.43
CA SER A 31 -5.99 -8.11 -7.53
C SER A 31 -6.91 -7.66 -8.66
N GLU A 32 -7.15 -6.35 -8.81
CA GLU A 32 -7.95 -5.79 -9.90
C GLU A 32 -7.34 -6.09 -11.28
N ILE A 33 -6.03 -5.89 -11.45
CA ILE A 33 -5.31 -6.24 -12.69
C ILE A 33 -5.47 -7.73 -13.01
N LYS A 34 -5.38 -8.59 -11.98
CA LYS A 34 -5.60 -10.03 -12.14
C LYS A 34 -7.04 -10.36 -12.53
N ALA A 35 -8.03 -9.75 -11.90
CA ALA A 35 -9.44 -9.95 -12.21
C ALA A 35 -9.76 -9.57 -13.66
N MET A 36 -9.18 -8.48 -14.17
CA MET A 36 -9.33 -8.10 -15.58
C MET A 36 -8.70 -9.10 -16.55
N SER A 37 -7.77 -9.94 -16.10
CA SER A 37 -7.17 -10.96 -16.96
C SER A 37 -8.20 -12.00 -17.45
N ALA A 38 -9.30 -12.18 -16.70
CA ALA A 38 -10.42 -13.03 -17.06
C ALA A 38 -11.41 -12.38 -18.05
N LEU A 39 -11.33 -11.06 -18.26
CA LEU A 39 -12.19 -10.34 -19.20
C LEU A 39 -11.61 -10.38 -20.63
N PRO A 40 -12.46 -10.39 -21.67
CA PRO A 40 -12.02 -10.26 -23.06
C PRO A 40 -11.16 -9.02 -23.29
N VAL A 41 -10.09 -9.17 -24.08
CA VAL A 41 -9.20 -8.06 -24.43
C VAL A 41 -9.94 -7.09 -25.36
N ASN A 42 -10.14 -5.86 -24.91
CA ASN A 42 -10.62 -4.76 -25.74
C ASN A 42 -9.86 -3.46 -25.39
N ALA A 43 -10.14 -2.39 -26.14
CA ALA A 43 -9.48 -1.10 -25.95
C ALA A 43 -9.71 -0.52 -24.55
N GLU A 44 -10.93 -0.59 -24.04
CA GLU A 44 -11.31 -0.08 -22.71
C GLU A 44 -10.59 -0.80 -21.57
N ARG A 45 -10.58 -2.15 -21.59
CA ARG A 45 -9.85 -2.98 -20.64
C ARG A 45 -8.35 -2.70 -20.70
N THR A 46 -7.80 -2.52 -21.89
CA THR A 46 -6.38 -2.20 -22.06
C THR A 46 -6.06 -0.85 -21.44
N ALA A 47 -6.87 0.17 -21.71
CA ALA A 47 -6.73 1.49 -21.11
C ALA A 47 -6.84 1.43 -19.57
N LEU A 48 -7.82 0.69 -19.04
CA LEU A 48 -8.00 0.49 -17.60
C LEU A 48 -6.80 -0.22 -16.98
N ARG A 49 -6.25 -1.25 -17.63
CA ARG A 49 -5.05 -1.96 -17.19
C ARG A 49 -3.83 -1.06 -17.12
N VAL A 50 -3.58 -0.27 -18.16
CA VAL A 50 -2.49 0.70 -18.18
C VAL A 50 -2.64 1.73 -17.06
N ALA A 51 -3.87 2.21 -16.81
CA ALA A 51 -4.14 3.13 -15.72
C ALA A 51 -3.87 2.51 -14.34
N LEU A 52 -4.27 1.26 -14.11
CA LEU A 52 -4.01 0.52 -12.87
C LEU A 52 -2.52 0.23 -12.67
N GLU A 53 -1.81 -0.20 -13.72
CA GLU A 53 -0.36 -0.43 -13.68
C GLU A 53 0.41 0.86 -13.38
N SER A 54 -0.04 2.00 -13.93
CA SER A 54 0.50 3.33 -13.61
C SER A 54 0.30 3.69 -12.14
N LYS A 55 -0.91 3.50 -11.58
CA LYS A 55 -1.19 3.70 -10.15
C LYS A 55 -0.32 2.81 -9.26
N LEU A 56 -0.17 1.53 -9.61
CA LEU A 56 0.69 0.59 -8.88
C LEU A 56 2.16 1.03 -8.89
N SER A 57 2.63 1.59 -10.01
CA SER A 57 3.97 2.16 -10.14
C SER A 57 4.19 3.37 -9.23
N VAL A 58 3.19 4.24 -9.08
CA VAL A 58 3.22 5.37 -8.11
C VAL A 58 3.37 4.83 -6.69
N ILE A 59 2.51 3.89 -6.28
CA ILE A 59 2.54 3.32 -4.93
C ILE A 59 3.90 2.67 -4.63
N ARG A 60 4.47 1.92 -5.57
CA ARG A 60 5.81 1.31 -5.39
C ARG A 60 6.89 2.36 -5.14
N ARG A 61 6.86 3.51 -5.84
CA ARG A 61 7.80 4.62 -5.60
C ARG A 61 7.58 5.25 -4.23
N GLU A 62 6.33 5.43 -3.82
CA GLU A 62 5.99 5.95 -2.49
C GLU A 62 6.46 5.01 -1.38
N MET A 63 6.31 3.70 -1.56
CA MET A 63 6.84 2.69 -0.64
C MET A 63 8.37 2.79 -0.53
N MET A 64 9.08 2.91 -1.67
CA MET A 64 10.53 3.09 -1.65
C MET A 64 10.96 4.37 -0.90
N ASN A 65 10.20 5.45 -1.06
CA ASN A 65 10.42 6.69 -0.33
C ASN A 65 10.18 6.54 1.19
N ALA A 66 9.08 5.90 1.58
CA ALA A 66 8.77 5.64 2.99
C ALA A 66 9.82 4.73 3.64
N MET A 67 10.24 3.66 2.98
CA MET A 67 11.31 2.78 3.46
C MET A 67 12.67 3.47 3.55
N SER A 68 12.98 4.38 2.62
CA SER A 68 14.22 5.17 2.69
C SER A 68 14.24 6.10 3.90
N LYS A 69 13.07 6.66 4.29
CA LYS A 69 12.94 7.50 5.48
C LYS A 69 13.02 6.70 6.78
N THR A 70 12.47 5.48 6.83
CA THR A 70 12.59 4.61 8.01
C THR A 70 14.03 4.14 8.23
N ASN A 71 14.74 3.76 7.16
CA ASN A 71 16.12 3.28 7.26
C ASN A 71 17.15 4.39 7.60
N LYS A 72 16.82 5.66 7.42
CA LYS A 72 17.67 6.80 7.85
C LYS A 72 17.51 7.17 9.32
N LEU A 73 16.45 6.67 9.99
CA LEU A 73 16.12 6.98 11.38
C LEU A 73 16.50 5.85 12.36
N ALA A 74 16.91 4.69 11.84
CA ALA A 74 17.40 3.52 12.59
C ALA A 74 18.94 3.52 12.61
#